data_AF-A0A969RAR9-F1
#
_entry.id   AF-A0A969RAR9-F1
#
_cell.length_a   1.000
_cell.length_b   1.000
_cell.length_c   1.000
_cell.angle_alpha   90.00
_cell.angle_beta   90.00
_cell.angle_gamma   90.00
#
_symmetry.space_group_name_H-M   'P 1'
#
loop_
_entity.id
_entity.type
_entity.pdbx_description
1 polymer ?
#
loop_
_entity_poly.entity_id
_entity_poly.type
_entity_poly.pdbx_seq_one_letter_code
_entity_poly.pdbx_strand_id
1 'polypeptide(L)'
;MKLPRLIRQLGSSWLAIGLILVVSTILIGAVWFLHVWKGIPIGNLTRDPHIIVSAPLYTGFLSQIGIFFWSASAAICILTAKLLSRRPEDLKIKRFLIVSGILTLVLGFDDAFLLHEGISPYLGISEKAIFASYGGFVLFYILRFYSIILKTEYVLLGLALSFLDFRSP
;
A
#
# COMPACT_ATOMS: atom_id res chain seq x y z
N MET A 1 -36.03 -11.44 -17.60
CA MET A 1 -36.23 -10.15 -16.88
C MET A 1 -34.98 -9.69 -16.07
N LYS A 2 -33.75 -9.81 -16.60
CA LYS A 2 -32.49 -9.35 -15.95
C LYS A 2 -31.78 -8.20 -16.68
N LEU A 3 -32.02 -8.06 -17.98
CA LEU A 3 -31.41 -7.05 -18.87
C LEU A 3 -31.63 -5.58 -18.43
N PRO A 4 -32.82 -5.14 -17.98
CA PRO A 4 -33.02 -3.75 -17.59
C PRO A 4 -32.34 -3.36 -16.27
N ARG A 5 -32.05 -4.34 -15.38
CA ARG A 5 -31.29 -4.08 -14.15
C ARG A 5 -29.79 -3.89 -14.45
N LEU A 6 -29.26 -4.65 -15.39
CA LEU A 6 -27.86 -4.58 -15.82
C LEU A 6 -27.51 -3.24 -16.48
N ILE A 7 -28.38 -2.75 -17.37
CA ILE A 7 -28.20 -1.45 -18.04
C ILE A 7 -28.24 -0.29 -17.02
N ARG A 8 -29.12 -0.38 -16.03
CA ARG A 8 -29.22 0.61 -14.95
C ARG A 8 -28.02 0.57 -13.99
N GLN A 9 -27.48 -0.62 -13.71
CA GLN A 9 -26.25 -0.79 -12.91
C GLN A 9 -25.01 -0.25 -13.63
N LEU A 10 -24.88 -0.49 -14.94
CA LEU A 10 -23.81 0.07 -15.77
C LEU A 10 -23.85 1.61 -15.76
N GLY A 11 -25.02 2.21 -15.91
CA GLY A 11 -25.19 3.66 -15.82
C GLY A 11 -24.88 4.25 -14.44
N SER A 12 -25.11 3.50 -13.35
CA SER A 12 -24.82 3.97 -11.98
C SER A 12 -23.34 3.82 -11.58
N SER A 13 -22.63 2.86 -12.18
CA SER A 13 -21.24 2.52 -11.83
C SER A 13 -20.23 2.91 -12.90
N TRP A 14 -20.64 3.63 -13.94
CA TRP A 14 -19.78 3.95 -15.09
C TRP A 14 -18.49 4.67 -14.71
N LEU A 15 -18.52 5.55 -13.69
CA LEU A 15 -17.33 6.22 -13.17
C LEU A 15 -16.35 5.23 -12.51
N ALA A 16 -16.86 4.29 -11.72
CA ALA A 16 -16.03 3.27 -11.09
C ALA A 16 -15.43 2.33 -12.14
N ILE A 17 -16.23 1.94 -13.13
CA ILE A 17 -15.79 1.12 -14.26
C ILE A 17 -14.71 1.86 -15.07
N GLY A 18 -14.95 3.14 -15.40
CA GLY A 18 -13.98 3.98 -16.09
C GLY A 18 -12.67 4.11 -15.33
N LEU A 19 -12.75 4.33 -14.01
CA LEU A 19 -11.56 4.39 -13.15
C LEU A 19 -10.79 3.07 -13.14
N ILE A 20 -11.47 1.93 -12.99
CA ILE A 20 -10.84 0.60 -13.01
C ILE A 20 -10.14 0.38 -14.34
N LEU A 21 -10.81 0.67 -15.46
CA LEU A 21 -10.22 0.52 -16.80
C LEU A 21 -9.00 1.41 -16.98
N VAL A 22 -9.06 2.68 -16.58
CA VAL A 22 -7.91 3.60 -16.64
C VAL A 22 -6.73 3.05 -15.84
N VAL A 23 -6.96 2.62 -14.59
CA VAL A 23 -5.90 2.04 -13.75
C VAL A 23 -5.32 0.78 -14.37
N SER A 24 -6.16 -0.14 -14.84
CA SER A 24 -5.71 -1.38 -15.51
C SER A 24 -4.92 -1.09 -16.79
N THR A 25 -5.37 -0.15 -17.61
CA THR A 25 -4.67 0.25 -18.84
C THR A 25 -3.33 0.89 -18.52
N ILE A 26 -3.23 1.73 -17.48
CA ILE A 26 -1.95 2.31 -17.04
C ILE A 26 -0.98 1.20 -16.61
N LEU A 27 -1.44 0.23 -15.82
CA LEU A 27 -0.59 -0.87 -15.35
C LEU A 27 -0.09 -1.76 -16.50
N ILE A 28 -1.00 -2.18 -17.39
CA ILE A 28 -0.64 -2.99 -18.57
C ILE A 28 0.26 -2.20 -19.52
N GLY A 29 -0.05 -0.91 -19.71
CA GLY A 29 0.74 0.01 -20.52
C GLY A 29 2.15 0.19 -19.96
N ALA A 30 2.32 0.28 -18.65
CA ALA A 30 3.62 0.36 -18.00
C ALA A 30 4.47 -0.91 -18.22
N VAL A 31 3.86 -2.10 -18.09
CA VAL A 31 4.54 -3.37 -18.38
C VAL A 31 5.01 -3.43 -19.84
N TRP A 32 4.13 -3.06 -20.78
CA TRP A 32 4.46 -3.06 -22.19
C TRP A 32 5.53 -2.01 -22.53
N PHE A 33 5.44 -0.82 -21.94
CA PHE A 33 6.44 0.24 -22.09
C PHE A 33 7.82 -0.22 -21.60
N LEU A 34 7.91 -0.86 -20.43
CA LEU A 34 9.17 -1.39 -19.92
C LEU A 34 9.74 -2.49 -20.82
N HIS A 35 8.89 -3.35 -21.39
CA HIS A 35 9.31 -4.34 -22.36
C HIS A 35 9.96 -3.70 -23.60
N VAL A 36 9.31 -2.69 -24.21
CA VAL A 36 9.81 -2.02 -25.42
C VAL A 36 11.03 -1.15 -25.13
N TRP A 37 11.00 -0.40 -24.02
CA TRP A 37 12.04 0.59 -23.71
C TRP A 37 13.33 -0.05 -23.18
N LYS A 38 13.20 -1.06 -22.31
CA LYS A 38 14.35 -1.72 -21.67
C LYS A 38 14.69 -3.08 -22.28
N GLY A 39 13.92 -3.56 -23.26
CA GLY A 39 14.11 -4.87 -23.87
C GLY A 39 13.88 -6.05 -22.90
N ILE A 40 13.20 -5.80 -21.76
CA ILE A 40 12.99 -6.83 -20.73
C ILE A 40 11.99 -7.85 -21.25
N PRO A 41 12.28 -9.17 -21.22
CA PRO A 41 11.31 -10.18 -21.64
C PRO A 41 9.99 -10.04 -20.89
N ILE A 42 8.85 -10.07 -21.60
CA ILE A 42 7.53 -9.87 -20.98
C ILE A 42 7.23 -10.93 -19.91
N GLY A 43 7.81 -12.13 -20.06
CA GLY A 43 7.75 -13.19 -19.05
C GLY A 43 8.40 -12.79 -17.73
N ASN A 44 9.44 -11.96 -17.74
CA ASN A 44 10.09 -11.50 -16.51
C ASN A 44 9.28 -10.43 -15.77
N LEU A 45 8.38 -9.74 -16.46
CA LEU A 45 7.50 -8.71 -15.89
C LEU A 45 6.17 -9.25 -15.39
N THR A 46 5.76 -10.43 -15.87
CA THR A 46 4.44 -11.02 -15.60
C THR A 46 4.50 -12.31 -14.78
N ARG A 47 5.61 -13.04 -14.81
CA ARG A 47 5.80 -14.24 -14.01
C ARG A 47 6.27 -13.87 -12.61
N ASP A 48 5.94 -14.73 -11.67
CA ASP A 48 6.38 -14.61 -10.29
C ASP A 48 7.93 -14.63 -10.19
N PRO A 49 8.53 -13.69 -9.43
CA PRO A 49 9.99 -13.60 -9.28
C PRO A 49 10.64 -14.85 -8.68
N HIS A 50 9.94 -15.60 -7.82
CA HIS A 50 10.47 -16.85 -7.24
C HIS A 50 10.69 -17.91 -8.33
N ILE A 51 9.84 -17.93 -9.36
CA ILE A 51 9.98 -18.84 -10.50
C ILE A 51 11.12 -18.41 -11.42
N ILE A 52 11.34 -17.11 -11.59
CA ILE A 52 12.41 -16.57 -12.44
C ILE A 52 13.79 -16.87 -11.80
N VAL A 53 13.91 -16.66 -10.49
CA VAL A 53 15.19 -16.79 -9.76
C VAL A 53 15.39 -18.21 -9.21
N SER A 54 14.42 -19.12 -9.41
CA SER A 54 14.45 -20.49 -8.85
C SER A 54 14.68 -20.49 -7.33
N ALA A 55 14.10 -19.50 -6.65
CA ALA A 55 14.22 -19.35 -5.20
C ALA A 55 13.35 -20.39 -4.47
N PRO A 56 13.77 -20.88 -3.29
CA PRO A 56 12.90 -21.70 -2.45
C PRO A 56 11.59 -20.98 -2.11
N LEU A 57 10.50 -21.74 -1.98
CA LEU A 57 9.16 -21.18 -1.69
C LEU A 57 9.07 -20.44 -0.35
N TYR A 58 9.97 -20.72 0.59
CA TYR A 58 10.00 -20.05 1.88
C TYR A 58 10.78 -18.73 1.85
N THR A 59 11.52 -18.43 0.78
CA THR A 59 12.26 -17.18 0.63
C THR A 59 11.27 -16.03 0.58
N GLY A 60 11.38 -15.08 1.51
CA GLY A 60 10.45 -13.95 1.60
C GLY A 60 9.07 -14.29 2.16
N PHE A 61 8.85 -15.48 2.75
CA PHE A 61 7.55 -15.87 3.32
C PHE A 61 6.99 -14.85 4.32
N LEU A 62 7.83 -14.38 5.26
CA LEU A 62 7.45 -13.35 6.22
C LEU A 62 7.12 -12.02 5.54
N SER A 63 7.88 -11.66 4.50
CA SER A 63 7.65 -10.45 3.69
C SER A 63 6.28 -10.51 3.00
N GLN A 64 5.94 -11.65 2.40
CA GLN A 64 4.67 -11.85 1.72
C GLN A 64 3.47 -11.76 2.69
N ILE A 65 3.61 -12.35 3.88
CA ILE A 65 2.63 -12.19 4.96
C ILE A 65 2.51 -10.71 5.37
N GLY A 66 3.64 -10.02 5.48
CA GLY A 66 3.70 -8.58 5.75
C GLY A 66 2.88 -7.77 4.74
N ILE A 67 3.04 -8.03 3.44
CA ILE A 67 2.30 -7.34 2.37
C ILE A 67 0.79 -7.56 2.51
N PHE A 68 0.34 -8.76 2.89
CA PHE A 68 -1.08 -9.01 3.17
C PHE A 68 -1.57 -8.20 4.37
N PHE A 69 -0.79 -8.10 5.44
CA PHE A 69 -1.14 -7.28 6.60
C PHE A 69 -1.14 -5.78 6.29
N TRP A 70 -0.19 -5.28 5.51
CA TRP A 70 -0.19 -3.90 5.01
C TRP A 70 -1.48 -3.61 4.24
N SER A 71 -1.83 -4.48 3.29
CA SER A 71 -3.01 -4.34 2.45
C SER A 71 -4.31 -4.40 3.26
N ALA A 72 -4.43 -5.36 4.17
CA ALA A 72 -5.60 -5.53 5.02
C ALA A 72 -5.79 -4.32 5.97
N SER A 73 -4.71 -3.88 6.61
CA SER A 73 -4.74 -2.73 7.53
C SER A 73 -5.18 -1.46 6.81
N ALA A 74 -4.61 -1.19 5.63
CA ALA A 74 -5.01 -0.06 4.82
C ALA A 74 -6.50 -0.10 4.41
N ALA A 75 -6.97 -1.26 3.94
CA ALA A 75 -8.35 -1.46 3.56
C ALA A 75 -9.30 -1.23 4.74
N ILE A 76 -8.99 -1.79 5.91
CA ILE A 76 -9.78 -1.62 7.14
C ILE A 76 -9.83 -0.14 7.54
N CYS A 77 -8.70 0.55 7.55
CA CYS A 77 -8.65 1.99 7.87
C CYS A 77 -9.55 2.82 6.93
N ILE A 78 -9.44 2.62 5.61
CA ILE A 78 -10.20 3.37 4.62
C ILE A 78 -11.71 3.03 4.69
N LEU A 79 -12.05 1.75 4.84
CA LEU A 79 -13.44 1.30 4.98
C LEU A 79 -14.09 1.86 6.24
N THR A 80 -13.38 1.80 7.37
CA THR A 80 -13.87 2.34 8.65
C THR A 80 -14.08 3.85 8.55
N ALA A 81 -13.16 4.57 7.92
CA ALA A 81 -13.30 6.01 7.67
C ALA A 81 -14.53 6.34 6.80
N LYS A 82 -14.89 5.46 5.86
CA LYS A 82 -16.08 5.63 5.01
C LYS A 82 -17.38 5.40 5.76
N LEU A 83 -17.40 4.44 6.69
CA LEU A 83 -18.55 4.09 7.51
C LEU A 83 -18.83 5.10 8.64
N LEU A 84 -17.82 5.88 9.04
CA LEU A 84 -17.95 6.88 10.10
C LEU A 84 -18.92 8.02 9.72
N SER A 85 -19.72 8.45 10.70
CA SER A 85 -20.70 9.52 10.55
C SER A 85 -20.05 10.88 10.31
N ARG A 86 -20.83 11.87 9.84
CA ARG A 86 -20.34 13.24 9.56
C ARG A 86 -20.35 14.16 10.78
N ARG A 87 -20.35 13.62 12.01
CA ARG A 87 -20.32 14.43 13.22
C ARG A 87 -18.93 15.06 13.41
N PRO A 88 -18.80 16.23 14.07
CA PRO A 88 -17.53 16.93 14.20
C PRO A 88 -16.40 16.09 14.84
N GLU A 89 -16.75 15.25 15.82
CA GLU A 89 -15.80 14.34 16.49
C GLU A 89 -15.35 13.21 15.57
N ASP A 90 -16.29 12.61 14.84
CA ASP A 90 -16.03 11.56 13.84
C ASP A 90 -15.17 12.10 12.69
N LEU A 91 -15.29 13.36 12.30
CA LEU A 91 -14.47 13.94 11.22
C LEU A 91 -12.98 13.92 11.53
N LYS A 92 -12.58 14.06 12.80
CA LYS A 92 -11.17 13.98 13.21
C LYS A 92 -10.65 12.54 13.09
N ILE A 93 -11.42 11.58 13.61
CA ILE A 93 -11.09 10.14 13.54
C ILE A 93 -11.08 9.65 12.09
N LYS A 94 -12.03 10.10 11.28
CA LYS A 94 -12.09 9.82 9.85
C LYS A 94 -10.84 10.29 9.11
N ARG A 95 -10.38 11.52 9.37
CA ARG A 95 -9.14 12.04 8.77
C ARG A 95 -7.93 11.23 9.22
N PHE A 96 -7.85 10.90 10.51
CA PHE A 96 -6.81 10.03 11.04
C PHE A 96 -6.78 8.71 10.26
N LEU A 97 -7.88 7.97 10.23
CA LEU A 97 -7.99 6.67 9.54
C LEU A 97 -7.65 6.74 8.04
N ILE A 98 -8.06 7.79 7.32
CA ILE A 98 -7.69 7.96 5.91
C ILE A 98 -6.18 8.15 5.77
N VAL A 99 -5.58 9.03 6.57
CA VAL A 99 -4.13 9.29 6.51
C VAL A 99 -3.36 8.04 6.94
N SER A 100 -3.79 7.33 7.98
CA SER A 100 -3.20 6.04 8.39
C SER A 100 -3.27 5.03 7.24
N GLY A 101 -4.44 4.86 6.62
CA GLY A 101 -4.61 3.90 5.52
C GLY A 101 -3.76 4.23 4.29
N ILE A 102 -3.64 5.51 3.93
CA ILE A 102 -2.76 5.96 2.84
C ILE A 102 -1.29 5.74 3.20
N LEU A 103 -0.87 6.10 4.41
CA LEU A 103 0.49 5.86 4.89
C LEU A 103 0.84 4.37 4.85
N THR A 104 -0.04 3.52 5.36
CA THR A 104 0.09 2.05 5.34
C THR A 104 0.17 1.51 3.91
N LEU A 105 -0.59 2.05 2.95
CA LEU A 105 -0.46 1.68 1.53
C LEU A 105 0.91 2.07 0.96
N VAL A 106 1.36 3.30 1.22
CA VAL A 106 2.65 3.78 0.69
C VAL A 106 3.79 2.92 1.21
N LEU A 107 3.84 2.66 2.51
CA LEU A 107 4.87 1.81 3.12
C LEU A 107 4.78 0.36 2.63
N GLY A 108 3.56 -0.19 2.52
CA GLY A 108 3.37 -1.55 1.99
C GLY A 108 3.76 -1.68 0.52
N PHE A 109 3.54 -0.63 -0.29
CA PHE A 109 3.95 -0.60 -1.69
C PHE A 109 5.47 -0.49 -1.83
N ASP A 110 6.12 0.30 -0.98
CA ASP A 110 7.58 0.36 -0.89
C ASP A 110 8.19 -1.00 -0.52
N ASP A 111 7.65 -1.70 0.49
CA ASP A 111 8.10 -3.04 0.90
C ASP A 111 7.83 -4.10 -0.19
N ALA A 112 6.71 -4.00 -0.92
CA ALA A 112 6.36 -4.96 -1.98
C ALA A 112 7.27 -4.86 -3.21
N PHE A 113 7.76 -3.67 -3.53
CA PHE A 113 8.60 -3.43 -4.71
C PHE A 113 10.06 -3.11 -4.36
N LEU A 114 10.41 -3.12 -3.07
CA LEU A 114 11.72 -2.75 -2.53
C LEU A 114 12.21 -1.42 -3.10
N LEU A 115 11.32 -0.43 -3.22
CA LEU A 115 11.63 0.83 -3.93
C LEU A 115 12.79 1.57 -3.25
N HIS A 116 12.85 1.56 -1.92
CA HIS A 116 13.93 2.18 -1.16
C HIS A 116 15.31 1.57 -1.44
N GLU A 117 15.40 0.26 -1.71
CA GLU A 117 16.65 -0.41 -2.08
C GLU A 117 16.94 -0.26 -3.58
N GLY A 118 15.92 -0.50 -4.41
CA GLY A 118 16.05 -0.58 -5.85
C GLY A 118 16.26 0.76 -6.54
N ILE A 119 15.72 1.87 -6.01
CA ILE A 119 15.82 3.21 -6.62
C ILE A 119 17.08 3.96 -6.17
N SER A 120 17.57 3.69 -4.96
CA SER A 120 18.77 4.29 -4.37
C SER A 120 19.97 4.37 -5.34
N PRO A 121 20.39 3.28 -6.02
CA PRO A 121 21.54 3.32 -6.94
C PRO A 121 21.27 4.10 -8.24
N TYR A 122 20.02 4.24 -8.69
CA TYR A 122 19.70 4.96 -9.93
C TYR A 122 19.53 6.46 -9.73
N LEU A 123 19.10 6.91 -8.55
CA LEU A 123 18.96 8.33 -8.22
C LEU A 123 20.20 8.94 -7.55
N GLY A 124 21.18 8.12 -7.15
CA GLY A 124 22.37 8.59 -6.43
C GLY A 124 22.06 9.15 -5.03
N ILE A 125 20.90 8.81 -4.49
CA ILE A 125 20.45 9.24 -3.16
C ILE A 125 20.90 8.20 -2.16
N SER A 126 21.54 8.62 -1.05
CA SER A 126 21.92 7.68 -0.01
C SER A 126 20.70 7.01 0.60
N GLU A 127 20.79 5.70 0.84
CA GLU A 127 19.77 4.90 1.51
C GLU A 127 19.33 5.53 2.86
N LYS A 128 20.28 6.11 3.60
CA LYS A 128 20.03 6.86 4.84
C LYS A 128 19.09 8.04 4.65
N ALA A 129 19.15 8.73 3.52
CA ALA A 129 18.27 9.85 3.22
C ALA A 129 16.83 9.38 2.93
N ILE A 130 16.66 8.22 2.28
CA ILE A 130 15.34 7.61 2.06
C ILE A 130 14.72 7.23 3.41
N PHE A 131 15.47 6.53 4.25
CA PHE A 131 14.99 6.19 5.61
C PHE A 131 14.71 7.44 6.46
N ALA A 132 15.54 8.48 6.39
CA ALA A 132 15.29 9.74 7.08
C ALA A 132 13.99 10.42 6.60
N SER A 133 13.68 10.33 5.30
CA SER A 133 12.43 10.87 4.77
C SER A 133 11.20 10.13 5.30
N TYR A 134 11.25 8.79 5.39
CA TYR A 134 10.18 7.99 5.99
C TYR A 134 10.04 8.28 7.49
N GLY A 135 11.16 8.35 8.22
CA GLY A 135 11.19 8.72 9.63
C GLY A 135 10.57 10.10 9.88
N GLY A 136 10.92 11.09 9.06
CA GLY A 136 10.33 12.43 9.13
C GLY A 136 8.83 12.45 8.86
N PHE A 137 8.36 11.68 7.87
CA PHE A 137 6.95 11.58 7.54
C PHE A 137 6.14 10.90 8.67
N VAL A 138 6.68 9.80 9.23
CA VAL A 138 6.07 9.10 10.37
C VAL A 138 6.07 10.00 11.62
N LEU A 139 7.16 10.73 11.88
CA LEU A 139 7.23 11.66 13.00
C LEU A 139 6.19 12.79 12.86
N PHE A 140 6.09 13.39 11.67
CA PHE A 140 5.06 14.39 11.38
C PHE A 140 3.65 13.83 11.60
N TYR A 141 3.39 12.60 11.15
CA TYR A 141 2.13 11.91 11.37
C TYR A 141 1.82 11.71 12.86
N ILE A 142 2.79 11.24 13.66
CA ILE A 142 2.64 11.06 15.10
C ILE A 142 2.35 12.39 15.78
N LEU A 143 3.13 13.44 15.48
CA LEU A 143 2.94 14.78 16.06
C LEU A 143 1.57 15.36 15.68
N ARG A 144 1.08 15.09 14.46
CA ARG A 144 -0.22 15.58 14.00
C ARG A 144 -1.40 14.89 14.69
N PHE A 145 -1.28 13.61 15.01
CA PHE A 145 -2.37 12.79 15.53
C PHE A 145 -2.14 12.25 16.95
N TYR A 146 -1.18 12.81 17.69
CA TYR A 146 -0.79 12.37 19.03
C TYR A 146 -1.99 12.25 19.99
N SER A 147 -2.94 13.20 19.95
CA SER A 147 -4.11 13.21 20.83
C SER A 147 -5.09 12.06 20.56
N ILE A 148 -5.02 11.43 19.39
CA ILE A 148 -5.82 10.25 19.02
C ILE A 148 -5.03 8.99 19.37
N ILE A 149 -3.72 8.97 19.08
CA ILE A 149 -2.83 7.84 19.38
C ILE A 149 -2.81 7.54 20.90
N LEU A 150 -2.74 8.56 21.75
CA LEU A 150 -2.75 8.41 23.21
C LEU A 150 -4.09 7.90 23.79
N LYS A 151 -5.16 7.85 22.98
CA LYS A 151 -6.44 7.24 23.36
C LYS A 151 -6.56 5.79 22.93
N THR A 152 -5.58 5.28 22.20
CA THR A 152 -5.55 3.91 21.67
C THR A 152 -4.90 2.97 22.68
N GLU A 153 -5.23 1.69 22.65
CA GLU A 153 -4.69 0.71 23.60
C GLU A 153 -3.17 0.54 23.45
N TYR A 154 -2.43 0.97 24.47
CA TYR A 154 -0.96 0.92 24.50
C TYR A 154 -0.39 -0.50 24.40
N VAL A 155 -1.14 -1.52 24.83
CA VAL A 155 -0.73 -2.93 24.77
C VAL A 155 -0.59 -3.40 23.33
N LEU A 156 -1.57 -3.09 22.47
CA LEU A 156 -1.51 -3.40 21.04
C LEU A 156 -0.37 -2.66 20.34
N LEU A 157 -0.13 -1.40 20.71
CA LEU A 157 0.98 -0.61 20.16
C LEU A 157 2.33 -1.20 20.54
N GLY A 158 2.50 -1.61 21.81
CA GLY A 158 3.71 -2.26 22.30
C GLY A 158 4.00 -3.57 21.57
N LEU A 159 2.98 -4.42 21.39
CA LEU A 159 3.12 -5.67 20.63
C LEU A 159 3.51 -5.44 19.17
N ALA A 160 2.92 -4.43 18.51
CA ALA A 160 3.26 -4.10 17.14
C ALA A 160 4.72 -3.64 16.99
N LEU A 161 5.23 -2.87 17.95
CA LEU A 161 6.64 -2.44 17.97
C LEU A 161 7.59 -3.62 18.20
N SER A 162 7.25 -4.54 19.12
CA SER A 162 8.05 -5.75 19.36
C SER A 162 8.14 -6.64 18.12
N PHE A 163 7.05 -6.76 17.35
CA PHE A 163 7.05 -7.57 16.14
C PHE A 163 7.87 -6.93 14.99
N LEU A 164 7.95 -5.60 14.97
CA LEU A 164 8.75 -4.86 13.99
C LEU A 164 10.26 -5.02 14.25
N ASP A 165 10.67 -5.06 15.52
CA ASP A 165 12.07 -5.27 15.94
C ASP A 165 12.58 -6.68 15.61
N PHE A 166 11.69 -7.68 15.64
CA PHE A 166 12.01 -9.08 15.30
C PHE A 166 12.38 -9.29 13.82
N ARG A 167 12.19 -8.29 12.95
CA ARG A 167 12.60 -8.35 11.52
C ARG A 167 14.11 -8.09 11.32
N SER A 168 14.92 -7.95 12.39
CA SER A 168 16.38 -7.82 12.30
C SER A 168 17.09 -9.09 12.80
N PRO A 169 17.73 -9.83 11.88
CA PRO A 169 19.20 -9.81 11.78
C PRO A 169 19.74 -9.64 10.35
#